data_AF-A0A0W0TFJ3-F1
#
_entry.id   AF-A0A0W0TFJ3-F1
#
_cell.length_a   1.000
_cell.length_b   1.000
_cell.length_c   1.000
_cell.angle_alpha   90.00
_cell.angle_beta   90.00
_cell.angle_gamma   90.00
#
_symmetry.space_group_name_H-M   'P 1'
#
loop_
_entity.id
_entity.type
_entity.pdbx_description
1 polymer ?
#
loop_
_entity_poly.entity_id
_entity_poly.type
_entity_poly.pdbx_seq_one_letter_code
_entity_poly.pdbx_strand_id
1 'polypeptide(L)'
;MLSKSGLFKQKNKAYRLNVSDYDTLVPYYFSKHKINVRYLVNGTTFIGRRMMAENYLQVQAEINEYENEQLAYARQIIHHWSPPNACMPGKYRLNRKNNRHSDFERHYQELYEAINDEYLNNDGQLKELSEEKQLRLNAIVKRLKCRKKLDEYRQKEIEELYERRNSVCLTKSQAIDEVKSIQKSLSDDEVVVYFFTNNRCKGTAHFETLLIKRDHIVKPVHWFLHESNMFESTDFDKIFITDLSPFVTYTLSKKDVEGAFDEDPMKRLQPQVDSDSCGALGVLYLKELLKNNSEQLREFSFIASLYSDKNDFGSIDQGRSYKSLLFFPSPHVLRYSQSRLYNSILLAMLQSTNDEEMIEYKHVQYKVKTLHGILKQSIASVIEKDDAEAVRIKDLWSRLPDFRIKWMDLYYKMEQKRQKMQDGSVIPPYLTDIKNRGLSSY
;
A
#
# COMPACT_ATOMS: atom_id res chain seq x y z
N MET A 1 -13.95 -45.22 -12.22
CA MET A 1 -14.31 -43.92 -12.80
C MET A 1 -14.27 -42.88 -11.69
N LEU A 2 -13.20 -42.09 -11.60
CA LEU A 2 -13.08 -40.99 -10.64
C LEU A 2 -13.61 -39.72 -11.32
N SER A 3 -14.58 -39.07 -10.66
CA SER A 3 -15.26 -37.90 -11.20
C SER A 3 -14.31 -36.71 -11.35
N LYS A 4 -14.32 -36.10 -12.54
CA LYS A 4 -13.57 -34.89 -12.92
C LYS A 4 -13.90 -33.62 -12.11
N SER A 5 -14.73 -33.71 -11.07
CA SER A 5 -15.20 -32.55 -10.29
C SER A 5 -14.36 -32.22 -9.05
N GLY A 6 -13.36 -33.05 -8.70
CA GLY A 6 -12.52 -32.86 -7.51
C GLY A 6 -11.25 -32.02 -7.69
N LEU A 7 -10.76 -31.82 -8.93
CA LEU A 7 -9.45 -31.20 -9.19
C LEU A 7 -9.46 -29.68 -9.42
N PHE A 8 -10.64 -29.04 -9.50
CA PHE A 8 -10.75 -27.59 -9.74
C PHE A 8 -11.03 -26.75 -8.48
N LYS A 9 -10.92 -27.34 -7.28
CA LYS A 9 -11.12 -26.64 -5.99
C LYS A 9 -9.82 -26.37 -5.22
N GLN A 10 -8.67 -26.30 -5.88
CA GLN A 10 -7.61 -25.44 -5.35
C GLN A 10 -7.99 -24.00 -5.73
N LYS A 11 -8.45 -23.20 -4.75
CA LYS A 11 -8.46 -21.74 -4.90
C LYS A 11 -7.03 -21.36 -5.29
N ASN A 12 -6.80 -21.00 -6.55
CA ASN A 12 -5.54 -20.40 -6.99
C ASN A 12 -5.36 -19.12 -6.17
N LYS A 13 -4.66 -19.21 -5.04
CA LYS A 13 -4.26 -18.02 -4.29
C LYS A 13 -3.39 -17.19 -5.21
N ALA A 14 -3.68 -15.90 -5.29
CA ALA A 14 -2.86 -14.98 -6.07
C ALA A 14 -1.41 -15.07 -5.58
N TYR A 15 -0.46 -15.04 -6.50
CA TYR A 15 0.95 -15.07 -6.15
C TYR A 15 1.36 -13.71 -5.58
N ARG A 16 1.70 -13.68 -4.29
CA ARG A 16 2.25 -12.49 -3.65
C ARG A 16 3.74 -12.39 -3.95
N LEU A 17 4.15 -11.31 -4.62
CA LEU A 17 5.56 -11.11 -4.95
C LEU A 17 6.41 -11.01 -3.68
N ASN A 18 7.61 -11.58 -3.74
CA ASN A 18 8.70 -11.30 -2.84
C ASN A 18 9.58 -10.19 -3.42
N VAL A 19 10.33 -9.52 -2.55
CA VAL A 19 11.29 -8.47 -2.97
C VAL A 19 12.33 -9.00 -3.97
N SER A 20 12.76 -10.26 -3.83
CA SER A 20 13.70 -10.91 -4.75
C SER A 20 13.13 -11.14 -6.15
N ASP A 21 11.80 -11.17 -6.32
CA ASP A 21 11.20 -11.44 -7.63
C ASP A 21 11.47 -10.29 -8.62
N TYR A 22 11.76 -9.09 -8.12
CA TYR A 22 12.08 -7.91 -8.92
C TYR A 22 13.39 -8.05 -9.69
N ASP A 23 14.38 -8.73 -9.11
CA ASP A 23 15.68 -8.95 -9.74
C ASP A 23 15.56 -9.78 -11.02
N THR A 24 14.45 -10.50 -11.19
CA THR A 24 14.16 -11.28 -12.40
C THR A 24 13.03 -10.67 -13.24
N LEU A 25 11.89 -10.34 -12.62
CA LEU A 25 10.69 -9.93 -13.33
C LEU A 25 10.84 -8.57 -14.02
N VAL A 26 11.41 -7.57 -13.33
CA VAL A 26 11.54 -6.22 -13.88
C VAL A 26 12.51 -6.21 -15.07
N PRO A 27 13.75 -6.74 -14.96
CA PRO A 27 14.65 -6.87 -16.11
C PRO A 27 14.04 -7.65 -17.27
N TYR A 28 13.35 -8.76 -16.99
CA TYR A 28 12.69 -9.55 -18.03
C TYR A 28 11.67 -8.71 -18.81
N TYR A 29 10.74 -8.05 -18.13
CA TYR A 29 9.72 -7.24 -18.81
C TYR A 29 10.32 -6.02 -19.50
N PHE A 30 11.29 -5.37 -18.88
CA PHE A 30 11.92 -4.18 -19.45
C PHE A 30 12.70 -4.53 -20.72
N SER A 31 13.49 -5.61 -20.69
CA SER A 31 14.19 -6.13 -21.87
C SER A 31 13.22 -6.57 -22.96
N LYS A 32 12.23 -7.41 -22.63
CA LYS A 32 11.24 -7.94 -23.59
C LYS A 32 10.46 -6.85 -24.32
N HIS A 33 10.14 -5.75 -23.62
CA HIS A 33 9.37 -4.65 -24.18
C HIS A 33 10.22 -3.44 -24.57
N LYS A 34 11.55 -3.59 -24.58
CA LYS A 34 12.51 -2.53 -24.92
C LYS A 34 12.28 -1.23 -24.13
N ILE A 35 11.97 -1.37 -22.85
CA ILE A 35 11.79 -0.25 -21.92
C ILE A 35 13.18 0.16 -21.44
N ASN A 36 13.65 1.31 -21.92
CA ASN A 36 14.93 1.90 -21.52
C ASN A 36 14.71 2.99 -20.46
N VAL A 37 14.21 2.60 -19.29
CA VAL A 37 14.00 3.51 -18.15
C VAL A 37 14.72 2.93 -16.95
N ARG A 38 15.48 3.78 -16.25
CA ARG A 38 16.16 3.37 -15.01
C ARG A 38 15.11 3.03 -13.95
N TYR A 39 15.30 1.91 -13.26
CA TYR A 39 14.51 1.56 -12.10
C TYR A 39 15.37 1.45 -10.84
N LEU A 40 14.76 1.71 -9.69
CA LEU A 40 15.36 1.64 -8.36
C LEU A 40 14.39 0.93 -7.41
N VAL A 41 14.94 0.15 -6.49
CA VAL A 41 14.21 -0.37 -5.33
C VAL A 41 14.59 0.48 -4.11
N ASN A 42 13.65 0.77 -3.22
CA ASN A 42 13.91 1.59 -2.03
C ASN A 42 15.12 1.07 -1.25
N GLY A 43 15.99 2.00 -0.84
CA GLY A 43 17.23 1.67 -0.13
C GLY A 43 18.44 1.37 -1.04
N THR A 44 18.25 1.29 -2.36
CA THR A 44 19.36 1.01 -3.29
C THR A 44 20.20 2.23 -3.66
N THR A 45 19.78 3.45 -3.35
CA THR A 45 20.61 4.65 -3.60
C THR A 45 21.71 4.80 -2.55
N PHE A 46 22.63 5.75 -2.75
CA PHE A 46 23.66 6.04 -1.73
C PHE A 46 23.02 6.47 -0.39
N ILE A 47 22.07 7.41 -0.43
CA ILE A 47 21.38 7.88 0.78
C ILE A 47 20.53 6.76 1.39
N GLY A 48 19.86 5.95 0.56
CA GLY A 48 19.08 4.79 0.99
C GLY A 48 19.92 3.74 1.72
N ARG A 49 21.08 3.35 1.15
CA ARG A 49 21.98 2.37 1.77
C ARG A 49 22.47 2.83 3.14
N ARG A 50 22.76 4.13 3.29
CA ARG A 50 23.15 4.71 4.58
C ARG A 50 22.03 4.59 5.62
N MET A 51 20.81 4.98 5.27
CA MET A 51 19.64 4.87 6.15
C MET A 51 19.30 3.41 6.50
N MET A 52 19.47 2.47 5.57
CA MET A 52 19.31 1.04 5.86
C MET A 52 20.35 0.51 6.85
N ALA A 53 21.60 0.97 6.75
CA ALA A 53 22.65 0.59 7.69
C ALA A 53 22.34 1.12 9.11
N GLU A 54 21.82 2.34 9.21
CA GLU A 54 21.35 2.91 10.48
C GLU A 54 20.19 2.08 11.07
N ASN A 55 19.18 1.74 10.26
CA ASN A 55 18.07 0.89 10.69
C ASN A 55 18.56 -0.50 11.14
N TYR A 56 19.54 -1.09 10.44
CA TYR A 56 20.14 -2.36 10.84
C TYR A 56 20.80 -2.27 12.21
N LEU A 57 21.60 -1.22 12.45
CA LEU A 57 22.27 -1.00 13.73
C LEU A 57 21.27 -0.76 14.86
N GLN A 58 20.16 -0.09 14.60
CA GLN A 58 19.09 0.09 15.57
C GLN A 58 18.48 -1.25 15.99
N VAL A 59 18.12 -2.13 15.03
CA VAL A 59 17.58 -3.45 15.37
C VAL A 59 18.64 -4.32 16.05
N GLN A 60 19.91 -4.19 15.68
CA GLN A 60 20.99 -4.90 16.37
C GLN A 60 21.15 -4.42 17.82
N ALA A 61 20.98 -3.13 18.09
CA ALA A 61 20.96 -2.61 19.46
C ALA A 61 19.79 -3.21 20.24
N GLU A 62 18.57 -3.26 19.68
CA GLU A 62 17.41 -3.92 20.28
C GLU A 62 17.71 -5.41 20.62
N ILE A 63 18.34 -6.15 19.71
CA ILE A 63 18.76 -7.56 19.95
C ILE A 63 19.75 -7.64 21.12
N ASN A 64 20.81 -6.83 21.08
CA ASN A 64 21.82 -6.79 22.14
C ASN A 64 21.19 -6.45 23.49
N GLU A 65 20.10 -5.65 23.49
CA GLU A 65 19.40 -5.31 24.72
C GLU A 65 18.68 -6.48 25.37
N TYR A 66 18.05 -7.35 24.57
CA TYR A 66 17.39 -8.57 25.03
C TYR A 66 18.38 -9.70 25.35
N GLU A 67 19.54 -9.73 24.68
CA GLU A 67 20.62 -10.69 24.95
C GLU A 67 21.47 -10.30 26.18
N ASN A 68 21.37 -9.06 26.67
CA ASN A 68 22.06 -8.63 27.89
C ASN A 68 21.45 -9.28 29.14
N GLU A 69 21.98 -10.43 29.53
CA GLU A 69 21.60 -11.20 30.73
C GLU A 69 21.63 -10.41 32.05
N GLN A 70 22.38 -9.29 32.13
CA GLN A 70 22.40 -8.45 33.33
C GLN A 70 21.11 -7.64 33.51
N LEU A 71 20.38 -7.35 32.43
CA LEU A 71 19.21 -6.47 32.43
C LEU A 71 17.97 -7.05 31.71
N ALA A 72 18.09 -8.20 31.05
CA ALA A 72 17.07 -8.75 30.15
C ALA A 72 15.67 -8.82 30.79
N TYR A 73 15.54 -9.36 32.00
CA TYR A 73 14.24 -9.51 32.65
C TYR A 73 13.68 -8.17 33.16
N ALA A 74 14.55 -7.29 33.67
CA ALA A 74 14.13 -5.95 34.06
C ALA A 74 13.55 -5.17 32.87
N ARG A 75 14.20 -5.25 31.71
CA ARG A 75 13.73 -4.65 30.47
C ARG A 75 12.41 -5.23 30.00
N GLN A 76 12.25 -6.56 30.00
CA GLN A 76 10.97 -7.18 29.67
C GLN A 76 9.83 -6.66 30.56
N ILE A 77 10.08 -6.47 31.85
CA ILE A 77 9.08 -5.88 32.76
C ILE A 77 8.81 -4.42 32.39
N ILE A 78 9.84 -3.60 32.20
CA ILE A 78 9.69 -2.18 31.84
C ILE A 78 8.86 -2.01 30.57
N HIS A 79 9.08 -2.85 29.55
CA HIS A 79 8.42 -2.72 28.25
C HIS A 79 7.00 -3.32 28.24
N HIS A 80 6.80 -4.43 28.96
CA HIS A 80 5.61 -5.28 28.80
C HIS A 80 4.67 -5.28 30.01
N TRP A 81 5.02 -4.65 31.13
CA TRP A 81 4.17 -4.57 32.32
C TRP A 81 2.80 -3.94 32.04
N SER A 82 1.75 -4.56 32.61
CA SER A 82 0.39 -4.03 32.62
C SER A 82 -0.07 -3.88 34.08
N PRO A 83 -0.62 -2.72 34.48
CA PRO A 83 -1.17 -2.54 35.81
C PRO A 83 -2.32 -3.51 36.14
N PRO A 84 -2.61 -3.82 37.42
CA PRO A 84 -3.59 -4.85 37.82
C PRO A 84 -5.00 -4.62 37.30
N ASN A 85 -5.38 -3.35 37.09
CA ASN A 85 -6.69 -2.94 36.62
C ASN A 85 -6.74 -2.73 35.10
N ALA A 86 -5.61 -2.85 34.40
CA ALA A 86 -5.50 -2.70 32.96
C ALA A 86 -5.43 -4.07 32.27
N CYS A 87 -6.12 -4.20 31.15
CA CYS A 87 -5.91 -5.30 30.21
C CYS A 87 -5.54 -4.69 28.87
N MET A 88 -4.24 -4.59 28.62
CA MET A 88 -3.73 -3.97 27.39
C MET A 88 -3.59 -5.03 26.30
N PRO A 89 -4.07 -4.77 25.08
CA PRO A 89 -3.77 -5.62 23.94
C PRO A 89 -2.27 -5.53 23.64
N GLY A 90 -1.66 -6.64 23.24
CA GLY A 90 -0.26 -6.68 22.86
C GLY A 90 0.35 -8.05 23.07
N LYS A 91 1.23 -8.44 22.15
CA LYS A 91 2.03 -9.66 22.24
C LYS A 91 2.97 -9.53 23.45
N TYR A 92 3.17 -10.62 24.20
CA TYR A 92 4.09 -10.70 25.35
C TYR A 92 3.77 -9.81 26.56
N ARG A 93 2.62 -9.11 26.55
CA ARG A 93 2.17 -8.28 27.68
C ARG A 93 2.07 -9.11 28.96
N LEU A 94 2.51 -8.54 30.08
CA LEU A 94 2.46 -9.18 31.39
C LEU A 94 1.11 -8.86 32.04
N ASN A 95 0.02 -9.41 31.50
CA ASN A 95 -1.34 -9.11 31.94
C ASN A 95 -1.84 -10.02 33.07
N ARG A 96 -2.66 -9.45 33.96
CA ARG A 96 -3.39 -10.21 35.00
C ARG A 96 -4.49 -11.10 34.44
N LYS A 97 -5.02 -10.77 33.26
CA LYS A 97 -6.04 -11.55 32.55
C LYS A 97 -5.47 -12.08 31.25
N ASN A 98 -5.75 -13.35 30.95
CA ASN A 98 -5.46 -13.89 29.63
C ASN A 98 -6.27 -13.14 28.57
N ASN A 99 -5.61 -12.80 27.46
CA ASN A 99 -6.26 -12.22 26.30
C ASN A 99 -5.75 -12.94 25.04
N ARG A 100 -6.32 -12.64 23.87
CA ARG A 100 -5.93 -13.29 22.60
C ARG A 100 -4.43 -13.17 22.27
N HIS A 101 -3.68 -12.32 22.97
CA HIS A 101 -2.30 -11.95 22.67
C HIS A 101 -1.29 -12.22 23.81
N SER A 102 -1.74 -12.68 24.98
CA SER A 102 -0.87 -12.92 26.15
C SER A 102 -1.49 -13.96 27.10
N ASP A 103 -0.70 -14.98 27.45
CA ASP A 103 -1.04 -16.06 28.38
C ASP A 103 -0.34 -15.95 29.75
N PHE A 104 0.09 -14.74 30.15
CA PHE A 104 0.89 -14.51 31.36
C PHE A 104 0.11 -14.56 32.70
N GLU A 105 -1.22 -14.61 32.66
CA GLU A 105 -2.12 -14.52 33.84
C GLU A 105 -1.70 -15.39 35.03
N ARG A 106 -1.30 -16.65 34.79
CA ARG A 106 -0.92 -17.61 35.85
C ARG A 106 0.34 -17.22 36.61
N HIS A 107 1.15 -16.32 36.04
CA HIS A 107 2.42 -15.86 36.59
C HIS A 107 2.34 -14.44 37.15
N TYR A 108 1.24 -13.73 36.89
CA TYR A 108 1.11 -12.31 37.19
C TYR A 108 1.19 -12.02 38.69
N GLN A 109 0.49 -12.78 39.51
CA GLN A 109 0.39 -12.50 40.96
C GLN A 109 1.75 -12.58 41.66
N GLU A 110 2.54 -13.62 41.36
CA GLU A 110 3.90 -13.78 41.91
C GLU A 110 4.81 -12.61 41.50
N LEU A 111 4.74 -12.21 40.22
CA LEU A 111 5.53 -11.07 39.74
C LEU A 111 5.09 -9.77 40.39
N TYR A 112 3.78 -9.52 40.49
CA TYR A 112 3.22 -8.32 41.10
C TYR A 112 3.69 -8.16 42.55
N GLU A 113 3.54 -9.21 43.36
CA GLU A 113 3.97 -9.21 44.77
C GLU A 113 5.46 -8.93 44.92
N ALA A 114 6.29 -9.43 44.00
CA ALA A 114 7.74 -9.23 44.04
C ALA A 114 8.19 -7.80 43.68
N ILE A 115 7.36 -7.02 42.98
CA ILE A 115 7.75 -5.70 42.46
C ILE A 115 6.91 -4.53 42.98
N ASN A 116 5.74 -4.79 43.57
CA ASN A 116 4.74 -3.79 43.95
C ASN A 116 5.31 -2.66 44.82
N ASP A 117 6.07 -3.02 45.86
CA ASP A 117 6.42 -2.06 46.90
C ASP A 117 7.52 -1.08 46.44
N GLU A 118 8.55 -1.59 45.76
CA GLU A 118 9.72 -0.80 45.40
C GLU A 118 9.63 -0.20 43.98
N TYR A 119 9.05 -0.92 43.02
CA TYR A 119 9.14 -0.62 41.59
C TYR A 119 7.86 -0.04 40.99
N LEU A 120 6.70 -0.23 41.64
CA LEU A 120 5.43 0.31 41.16
C LEU A 120 5.03 1.58 41.93
N ASN A 121 4.29 2.48 41.27
CA ASN A 121 3.62 3.60 41.91
C ASN A 121 2.25 3.17 42.50
N ASN A 122 1.52 4.10 43.12
CA ASN A 122 0.24 3.81 43.76
C ASN A 122 -0.85 3.33 42.77
N ASP A 123 -0.69 3.63 41.49
CA ASP A 123 -1.59 3.19 40.41
C ASP A 123 -1.18 1.84 39.81
N GLY A 124 -0.14 1.20 40.35
CA GLY A 124 0.40 -0.07 39.86
C GLY A 124 1.17 0.07 38.54
N GLN A 125 1.58 1.27 38.16
CA GLN A 125 2.45 1.53 37.00
C GLN A 125 3.92 1.48 37.40
N LEU A 126 4.78 1.13 36.44
CA LEU A 126 6.22 1.09 36.70
C LEU A 126 6.78 2.49 36.90
N LYS A 127 7.58 2.68 37.95
CA LYS A 127 8.36 3.91 38.17
C LYS A 127 9.51 4.00 37.16
N GLU A 128 10.04 5.19 36.97
CA GLU A 128 11.35 5.36 36.33
C GLU A 128 12.43 4.74 37.22
N LEU A 129 13.25 3.85 36.65
CA LEU A 129 14.22 3.04 37.40
C LEU A 129 15.65 3.44 37.04
N SER A 130 16.45 3.77 38.05
CA SER A 130 17.90 3.88 37.90
C SER A 130 18.52 2.53 37.52
N GLU A 131 19.71 2.55 36.93
CA GLU A 131 20.43 1.33 36.51
C GLU A 131 20.60 0.33 37.68
N GLU A 132 20.93 0.82 38.88
CA GLU A 132 21.04 -0.04 40.07
C GLU A 132 19.72 -0.75 40.40
N LYS A 133 18.59 -0.03 40.31
CA LYS A 133 17.26 -0.63 40.51
C LYS A 133 16.93 -1.64 39.41
N GLN A 134 17.31 -1.38 38.17
CA GLN A 134 17.11 -2.35 37.08
C GLN A 134 17.92 -3.63 37.30
N LEU A 135 19.18 -3.53 37.75
CA LEU A 135 20.00 -4.70 38.09
C LEU A 135 19.37 -5.53 39.23
N ARG A 136 18.85 -4.86 40.28
CA ARG A 136 18.15 -5.51 41.39
C ARG A 136 16.86 -6.19 40.92
N LEU A 137 16.05 -5.50 40.12
CA LEU A 137 14.83 -6.05 39.52
C LEU A 137 15.14 -7.31 38.71
N ASN A 138 16.17 -7.27 37.88
CA ASN A 138 16.61 -8.42 37.09
C ASN A 138 16.98 -9.62 37.98
N ALA A 139 17.69 -9.37 39.09
CA ALA A 139 18.07 -10.40 40.05
C ALA A 139 16.86 -11.00 40.81
N ILE A 140 15.86 -10.18 41.15
CA ILE A 140 14.60 -10.65 41.76
C ILE A 140 13.90 -11.61 40.80
N VAL A 141 13.71 -11.20 39.55
CA VAL A 141 12.94 -11.96 38.56
C VAL A 141 13.60 -13.28 38.21
N LYS A 142 14.94 -13.33 38.19
CA LYS A 142 15.71 -14.57 37.99
C LYS A 142 15.37 -15.68 39.00
N ARG A 143 14.81 -15.34 40.16
CA ARG A 143 14.45 -16.28 41.23
C ARG A 143 12.96 -16.64 41.25
N LEU A 144 12.13 -15.97 40.47
CA LEU A 144 10.68 -16.20 40.40
C LEU A 144 10.35 -17.38 39.47
N LYS A 145 9.21 -18.04 39.71
CA LYS A 145 8.74 -19.14 38.84
C LYS A 145 8.31 -18.64 37.45
N CYS A 146 7.87 -17.39 37.36
CA CYS A 146 7.54 -16.73 36.09
C CYS A 146 8.72 -16.61 35.11
N ARG A 147 9.97 -16.76 35.58
CA ARG A 147 11.18 -16.67 34.75
C ARG A 147 11.11 -17.51 33.48
N LYS A 148 10.68 -18.77 33.58
CA LYS A 148 10.61 -19.67 32.42
C LYS A 148 9.72 -19.11 31.32
N LYS A 149 8.61 -18.47 31.70
CA LYS A 149 7.68 -17.85 30.76
C LYS A 149 8.27 -16.60 30.11
N LEU A 150 9.00 -15.80 30.89
CA LEU A 150 9.73 -14.64 30.38
C LEU A 150 10.85 -15.03 29.42
N ASP A 151 11.57 -16.12 29.69
CA ASP A 151 12.57 -16.69 28.77
C ASP A 151 11.92 -17.14 27.45
N GLU A 152 10.74 -17.78 27.49
CA GLU A 152 9.99 -18.14 26.28
C GLU A 152 9.57 -16.91 25.46
N TYR A 153 9.08 -15.85 26.10
CA TYR A 153 8.73 -14.60 25.43
C TYR A 153 9.96 -13.92 24.84
N ARG A 154 11.06 -13.88 25.60
CA ARG A 154 12.34 -13.30 25.19
C ARG A 154 12.89 -13.97 23.95
N GLN A 155 12.92 -15.30 23.94
CA GLN A 155 13.44 -16.08 22.82
C GLN A 155 12.65 -15.81 21.54
N LYS A 156 11.31 -15.78 21.62
CA LYS A 156 10.47 -15.45 20.46
C LYS A 156 10.63 -14.01 19.99
N GLU A 157 10.79 -13.06 20.92
CA GLU A 157 11.03 -11.66 20.59
C GLU A 157 12.40 -11.47 19.90
N ILE A 158 13.44 -12.14 20.39
CA ILE A 158 14.76 -12.19 19.75
C ILE A 158 14.67 -12.80 18.35
N GLU A 159 13.95 -13.91 18.17
CA GLU A 159 13.72 -14.53 16.86
C GLU A 159 13.04 -13.56 15.88
N GLU A 160 11.99 -12.86 16.32
CA GLU A 160 11.30 -11.83 15.53
C GLU A 160 12.21 -10.65 15.18
N LEU A 161 13.06 -10.22 16.12
CA LEU A 161 14.05 -9.16 15.87
C LEU A 161 15.11 -9.61 14.87
N TYR A 162 15.57 -10.86 14.94
CA TYR A 162 16.48 -11.42 13.94
C TYR A 162 15.85 -11.48 12.54
N GLU A 163 14.58 -11.89 12.44
CA GLU A 163 13.82 -11.84 11.19
C GLU A 163 13.69 -10.41 10.65
N ARG A 164 13.34 -9.44 11.52
CA ARG A 164 13.25 -8.02 11.18
C ARG A 164 14.60 -7.47 10.72
N ARG A 165 15.69 -7.76 11.43
CA ARG A 165 17.05 -7.34 11.08
C ARG A 165 17.46 -7.87 9.70
N ASN A 166 17.15 -9.14 9.42
CA ASN A 166 17.50 -9.79 8.15
C ASN A 166 16.67 -9.29 6.95
N SER A 167 15.58 -8.59 7.21
CA SER A 167 14.67 -8.04 6.21
C SER A 167 14.54 -6.52 6.27
N VAL A 168 15.35 -5.82 7.08
CA VAL A 168 15.22 -4.37 7.32
C VAL A 168 15.38 -3.57 6.03
N CYS A 169 14.55 -2.54 5.85
CA CYS A 169 14.65 -1.59 4.75
C CYS A 169 14.23 -0.18 5.21
N LEU A 170 14.12 0.75 4.27
CA LEU A 170 13.69 2.12 4.55
C LEU A 170 12.26 2.17 5.08
N THR A 171 12.03 2.97 6.13
CA THR A 171 10.70 3.40 6.56
C THR A 171 10.01 4.28 5.50
N LYS A 172 8.69 4.51 5.63
CA LYS A 172 7.95 5.48 4.77
C LYS A 172 8.67 6.83 4.70
N SER A 173 8.99 7.41 5.86
CA SER A 173 9.66 8.73 5.95
C SER A 173 11.00 8.74 5.21
N GLN A 174 11.85 7.73 5.46
CA GLN A 174 13.14 7.61 4.79
C GLN A 174 13.00 7.36 3.28
N ALA A 175 11.97 6.63 2.85
CA ALA A 175 11.68 6.44 1.43
C ALA A 175 11.21 7.73 0.76
N ILE A 176 10.44 8.59 1.46
CA ILE A 176 10.08 9.93 0.97
C ILE A 176 11.35 10.77 0.77
N ASP A 177 12.27 10.74 1.74
CA ASP A 177 13.55 11.46 1.63
C ASP A 177 14.40 10.96 0.47
N GLU A 178 14.46 9.64 0.26
CA GLU A 178 15.14 9.04 -0.89
C GLU A 178 14.50 9.48 -2.22
N VAL A 179 13.17 9.45 -2.33
CA VAL A 179 12.43 9.89 -3.53
C VAL A 179 12.67 11.37 -3.81
N LYS A 180 12.64 12.24 -2.78
CA LYS A 180 12.95 13.67 -2.91
C LYS A 180 14.40 13.90 -3.37
N SER A 181 15.34 13.10 -2.87
CA SER A 181 16.74 13.15 -3.32
C SER A 181 16.89 12.73 -4.78
N ILE A 182 16.18 11.68 -5.22
CA ILE A 182 16.16 11.25 -6.62
C ILE A 182 15.63 12.38 -7.48
N GLN A 183 14.44 12.90 -7.17
CA GLN A 183 13.78 13.96 -7.93
C GLN A 183 14.67 15.19 -8.15
N LYS A 184 15.38 15.65 -7.12
CA LYS A 184 16.31 16.79 -7.20
C LYS A 184 17.51 16.54 -8.14
N SER A 185 17.88 15.28 -8.34
CA SER A 185 19.03 14.88 -9.17
C SER A 185 18.68 14.65 -10.64
N LEU A 186 17.39 14.59 -11.00
CA LEU A 186 16.95 14.31 -12.37
C LEU A 186 17.06 15.55 -13.26
N SER A 187 17.44 15.31 -14.51
CA SER A 187 17.29 16.25 -15.62
C SER A 187 15.82 16.39 -16.03
N ASP A 188 15.47 17.41 -16.82
CA ASP A 188 14.06 17.74 -17.13
C ASP A 188 13.32 16.63 -17.89
N ASP A 189 14.01 15.83 -18.70
CA ASP A 189 13.47 14.74 -19.51
C ASP A 189 13.62 13.35 -18.86
N GLU A 190 14.36 13.27 -17.75
CA GLU A 190 14.63 12.00 -17.09
C GLU A 190 13.43 11.50 -16.29
N VAL A 191 13.21 10.18 -16.37
CA VAL A 191 12.21 9.46 -15.59
C VAL A 191 12.90 8.31 -14.88
N VAL A 192 12.59 8.13 -13.59
CA VAL A 192 13.03 6.97 -12.81
C VAL A 192 11.82 6.22 -12.29
N VAL A 193 11.80 4.91 -12.49
CA VAL A 193 10.84 4.02 -11.83
C VAL A 193 11.36 3.71 -10.43
N TYR A 194 10.54 3.92 -9.41
CA TYR A 194 10.89 3.62 -8.03
C TYR A 194 9.91 2.60 -7.45
N PHE A 195 10.44 1.51 -6.91
CA PHE A 195 9.70 0.45 -6.25
C PHE A 195 9.88 0.55 -4.74
N PHE A 196 8.78 0.67 -4.01
CA PHE A 196 8.78 0.64 -2.56
C PHE A 196 8.22 -0.68 -2.05
N THR A 197 8.93 -1.30 -1.10
CA THR A 197 8.67 -2.65 -0.61
C THR A 197 8.23 -2.70 0.86
N ASN A 198 7.49 -1.69 1.33
CA ASN A 198 6.95 -1.61 2.71
C ASN A 198 7.97 -1.98 3.80
N ASN A 199 9.12 -1.29 3.78
CA ASN A 199 10.20 -1.44 4.74
C ASN A 199 10.83 -2.85 4.79
N ARG A 200 10.66 -3.67 3.75
CA ARG A 200 11.26 -5.01 3.66
C ARG A 200 12.25 -5.13 2.52
N CYS A 201 13.45 -5.64 2.76
CA CYS A 201 14.42 -5.95 1.69
C CYS A 201 14.36 -7.41 1.23
N LYS A 202 13.65 -8.28 1.97
CA LYS A 202 13.48 -9.70 1.66
C LYS A 202 12.08 -10.19 2.01
N GLY A 203 11.68 -11.29 1.36
CA GLY A 203 10.41 -11.96 1.58
C GLY A 203 9.22 -11.15 1.04
N THR A 204 8.05 -11.49 1.55
CA THR A 204 6.77 -10.98 1.06
C THR A 204 6.50 -9.57 1.59
N ALA A 205 6.10 -8.64 0.72
CA ALA A 205 5.84 -7.24 1.06
C ALA A 205 4.57 -6.69 0.40
N HIS A 206 4.15 -5.49 0.82
CA HIS A 206 3.27 -4.63 0.00
C HIS A 206 4.16 -3.80 -0.93
N PHE A 207 3.64 -3.49 -2.11
CA PHE A 207 4.43 -2.84 -3.15
C PHE A 207 3.73 -1.62 -3.72
N GLU A 208 4.50 -0.54 -3.86
CA GLU A 208 4.08 0.65 -4.57
C GLU A 208 5.11 1.03 -5.63
N THR A 209 4.61 1.57 -6.73
CA THR A 209 5.44 2.02 -7.85
C THR A 209 5.23 3.49 -8.08
N LEU A 210 6.33 4.23 -8.20
CA LEU A 210 6.33 5.65 -8.56
C LEU A 210 7.09 5.84 -9.89
N LEU A 211 6.58 6.72 -10.74
CA LEU A 211 7.33 7.32 -11.84
C LEU A 211 7.78 8.70 -11.37
N ILE A 212 9.06 8.82 -11.04
CA ILE A 212 9.66 10.05 -10.55
C ILE A 212 10.18 10.85 -11.73
N LYS A 213 9.72 12.09 -11.84
CA LYS A 213 10.29 13.12 -12.73
C LYS A 213 10.73 14.31 -11.89
N ARG A 214 11.52 15.20 -12.49
CA ARG A 214 12.06 16.38 -11.81
C ARG A 214 10.97 17.28 -11.21
N ASP A 215 9.85 17.48 -11.91
CA ASP A 215 8.80 18.43 -11.53
C ASP A 215 7.55 17.78 -10.90
N HIS A 216 7.37 16.46 -11.05
CA HIS A 216 6.24 15.73 -10.49
C HIS A 216 6.51 14.23 -10.32
N ILE A 217 5.62 13.57 -9.59
CA ILE A 217 5.59 12.12 -9.43
C ILE A 217 4.26 11.61 -9.96
N VAL A 218 4.26 10.47 -10.66
CA VAL A 218 3.03 9.72 -10.97
C VAL A 218 3.04 8.43 -10.16
N LYS A 219 1.96 8.18 -9.41
CA LYS A 219 1.68 6.89 -8.77
C LYS A 219 0.62 6.17 -9.61
N PRO A 220 0.99 5.19 -10.45
CA PRO A 220 0.09 4.60 -11.42
C PRO A 220 -1.05 3.77 -10.83
N VAL A 221 -0.91 3.36 -9.57
CA VAL A 221 -1.94 2.63 -8.83
C VAL A 221 -2.06 3.21 -7.43
N HIS A 222 -3.26 3.70 -7.10
CA HIS A 222 -3.63 4.10 -5.76
C HIS A 222 -4.33 2.95 -5.02
N TRP A 223 -3.97 2.76 -3.75
CA TRP A 223 -4.47 1.68 -2.90
C TRP A 223 -5.32 2.29 -1.77
N PHE A 224 -6.64 2.04 -1.77
CA PHE A 224 -7.59 2.45 -0.73
C PHE A 224 -7.83 1.36 0.32
N LEU A 225 -7.69 0.10 -0.07
CA LEU A 225 -7.70 -1.00 0.89
C LEU A 225 -6.36 -0.99 1.61
N HIS A 226 -6.44 -0.86 2.94
CA HIS A 226 -5.43 -1.09 3.96
C HIS A 226 -4.77 0.16 4.55
N GLU A 227 -4.44 0.04 5.83
CA GLU A 227 -3.37 0.75 6.57
C GLU A 227 -1.97 0.64 5.89
N SER A 228 -1.91 0.18 4.64
CA SER A 228 -0.72 -0.01 3.82
C SER A 228 -0.73 0.83 2.54
N ASN A 229 -1.59 1.84 2.39
CA ASN A 229 -1.26 2.92 1.46
C ASN A 229 -0.04 3.66 2.01
N MET A 230 1.08 3.56 1.31
CA MET A 230 2.36 4.05 1.83
C MET A 230 2.60 5.47 1.36
N PHE A 231 2.40 5.78 0.08
CA PHE A 231 2.48 7.16 -0.41
C PHE A 231 1.10 7.79 -0.61
N GLU A 232 0.85 8.87 0.09
CA GLU A 232 -0.36 9.70 0.05
C GLU A 232 -0.15 10.96 -0.78
N SER A 233 -1.24 11.64 -1.10
CA SER A 233 -1.22 12.91 -1.86
C SER A 233 -0.50 14.04 -1.13
N THR A 234 -0.32 13.93 0.19
CA THR A 234 0.33 14.90 1.07
C THR A 234 1.83 14.68 1.25
N ASP A 235 2.37 13.54 0.81
CA ASP A 235 3.79 13.20 1.01
C ASP A 235 4.73 14.00 0.07
N PHE A 236 4.20 14.50 -1.04
CA PHE A 236 4.95 15.23 -2.07
C PHE A 236 4.13 16.40 -2.63
N ASP A 237 4.81 17.49 -3.00
CA ASP A 237 4.16 18.71 -3.51
C ASP A 237 3.32 18.47 -4.79
N LYS A 238 3.79 17.58 -5.67
CA LYS A 238 3.16 17.24 -6.95
C LYS A 238 3.18 15.74 -7.22
N ILE A 239 2.35 14.98 -6.51
CA ILE A 239 2.10 13.55 -6.79
C ILE A 239 0.72 13.37 -7.43
N PHE A 240 0.70 12.86 -8.66
CA PHE A 240 -0.53 12.55 -9.39
C PHE A 240 -0.90 11.08 -9.19
N ILE A 241 -2.10 10.83 -8.69
CA ILE A 241 -2.56 9.50 -8.25
C ILE A 241 -3.88 9.11 -8.93
N THR A 242 -4.20 7.83 -8.98
CA THR A 242 -5.49 7.32 -9.52
C THR A 242 -6.62 7.32 -8.48
N ASP A 243 -6.62 8.27 -7.55
CA ASP A 243 -7.67 8.41 -6.53
C ASP A 243 -8.92 9.04 -7.17
N LEU A 244 -9.99 8.25 -7.24
CA LEU A 244 -11.27 8.67 -7.81
C LEU A 244 -12.25 9.18 -6.75
N SER A 245 -11.91 9.09 -5.46
CA SER A 245 -12.81 9.44 -4.36
C SER A 245 -13.32 10.88 -4.38
N PRO A 246 -12.54 11.90 -4.81
CA PRO A 246 -13.04 13.27 -4.88
C PRO A 246 -14.11 13.50 -5.97
N PHE A 247 -14.34 12.51 -6.85
CA PHE A 247 -15.21 12.62 -8.02
C PHE A 247 -16.41 11.68 -7.96
N VAL A 248 -16.56 10.93 -6.86
CA VAL A 248 -17.60 9.91 -6.71
C VAL A 248 -18.29 10.09 -5.38
N THR A 249 -19.62 10.21 -5.39
CA THR A 249 -20.46 10.04 -4.21
C THR A 249 -21.33 8.80 -4.36
N TYR A 250 -21.90 8.30 -3.28
CA TYR A 250 -22.77 7.14 -3.32
C TYR A 250 -23.97 7.27 -2.41
N THR A 251 -25.05 6.58 -2.79
CA THR A 251 -26.23 6.38 -1.96
C THR A 251 -26.53 4.89 -1.86
N LEU A 252 -26.93 4.47 -0.67
CA LEU A 252 -27.36 3.09 -0.42
C LEU A 252 -28.83 2.96 -0.80
N SER A 253 -29.19 1.93 -1.56
CA SER A 253 -30.59 1.65 -1.87
C SER A 253 -31.35 1.28 -0.59
N LYS A 254 -32.56 1.82 -0.42
CA LYS A 254 -33.39 1.71 0.80
C LYS A 254 -33.75 0.27 1.25
N LYS A 255 -33.41 -0.76 0.47
CA LYS A 255 -33.91 -2.13 0.69
C LYS A 255 -33.22 -2.92 1.80
N ASP A 256 -32.02 -2.53 2.28
CA ASP A 256 -31.25 -3.38 3.20
C ASP A 256 -30.53 -2.62 4.33
N VAL A 257 -31.21 -1.66 5.00
CA VAL A 257 -30.69 -1.13 6.29
C VAL A 257 -30.65 -2.22 7.38
N GLU A 258 -31.27 -3.39 7.13
CA GLU A 258 -31.31 -4.53 8.05
C GLU A 258 -30.14 -5.53 7.87
N GLY A 259 -29.32 -5.38 6.82
CA GLY A 259 -28.15 -6.23 6.58
C GLY A 259 -26.88 -5.39 6.49
N ALA A 260 -26.13 -5.30 7.59
CA ALA A 260 -24.88 -4.55 7.68
C ALA A 260 -24.00 -4.77 6.44
N PHE A 261 -23.67 -3.68 5.73
CA PHE A 261 -22.60 -3.73 4.74
C PHE A 261 -21.28 -3.88 5.50
N ASP A 262 -20.62 -5.03 5.36
CA ASP A 262 -19.32 -5.31 6.00
C ASP A 262 -18.17 -4.46 5.42
N GLU A 263 -18.37 -3.75 4.30
CA GLU A 263 -17.32 -3.04 3.57
C GLU A 263 -17.81 -1.68 3.03
N ASP A 264 -17.04 -0.64 3.32
CA ASP A 264 -17.21 0.73 2.80
C ASP A 264 -17.21 0.75 1.25
N PRO A 265 -18.27 1.27 0.60
CA PRO A 265 -18.35 1.39 -0.86
C PRO A 265 -17.17 2.11 -1.52
N MET A 266 -16.55 3.08 -0.85
CA MET A 266 -15.41 3.84 -1.39
C MET A 266 -14.15 2.98 -1.51
N LYS A 267 -13.99 1.95 -0.65
CA LYS A 267 -12.87 1.01 -0.72
C LYS A 267 -12.82 0.20 -2.02
N ARG A 268 -13.90 0.20 -2.81
CA ARG A 268 -13.99 -0.52 -4.09
C ARG A 268 -13.55 0.31 -5.30
N LEU A 269 -13.22 1.58 -5.11
CA LEU A 269 -12.75 2.49 -6.15
C LEU A 269 -11.24 2.31 -6.47
N GLN A 270 -10.77 1.06 -6.50
CA GLN A 270 -9.40 0.70 -6.84
C GLN A 270 -9.34 -0.50 -7.81
N PRO A 271 -8.22 -0.65 -8.55
CA PRO A 271 -8.08 -1.73 -9.52
C PRO A 271 -7.84 -3.11 -8.89
N GLN A 272 -7.42 -3.22 -7.63
CA GLN A 272 -7.18 -4.50 -6.94
C GLN A 272 -8.27 -4.79 -5.91
N VAL A 273 -8.62 -6.06 -5.76
CA VAL A 273 -9.61 -6.55 -4.78
C VAL A 273 -8.99 -7.50 -3.75
N ASP A 274 -7.98 -8.29 -4.14
CA ASP A 274 -7.27 -9.16 -3.18
C ASP A 274 -6.19 -8.42 -2.38
N SER A 275 -5.60 -9.06 -1.36
CA SER A 275 -4.55 -8.47 -0.50
C SER A 275 -3.12 -8.68 -1.00
N ASP A 276 -2.93 -9.44 -2.08
CA ASP A 276 -1.65 -10.10 -2.38
C ASP A 276 -1.06 -9.70 -3.75
N SER A 277 -1.85 -9.13 -4.65
CA SER A 277 -1.47 -8.87 -6.04
C SER A 277 -0.83 -7.52 -6.32
N CYS A 278 -0.53 -6.70 -5.30
CA CYS A 278 -0.10 -5.30 -5.50
C CYS A 278 1.20 -5.18 -6.31
N GLY A 279 2.18 -6.02 -6.00
CA GLY A 279 3.45 -6.06 -6.76
C GLY A 279 3.26 -6.50 -8.21
N ALA A 280 2.49 -7.56 -8.43
CA ALA A 280 2.23 -8.06 -9.78
C ALA A 280 1.46 -7.03 -10.62
N LEU A 281 0.43 -6.41 -10.04
CA LEU A 281 -0.35 -5.37 -10.70
C LEU A 281 0.51 -4.14 -11.02
N GLY A 282 1.35 -3.70 -10.07
CA GLY A 282 2.28 -2.59 -10.27
C GLY A 282 3.24 -2.83 -11.45
N VAL A 283 3.88 -4.00 -11.52
CA VAL A 283 4.77 -4.36 -12.64
C VAL A 283 4.01 -4.43 -13.97
N LEU A 284 2.81 -5.02 -13.98
CA LEU A 284 1.98 -5.11 -15.19
C LEU A 284 1.52 -3.74 -15.68
N TYR A 285 1.18 -2.82 -14.77
CA TYR A 285 0.82 -1.44 -15.10
C TYR A 285 2.02 -0.71 -15.70
N LEU A 286 3.17 -0.73 -15.03
CA LEU A 286 4.41 -0.10 -15.53
C LEU A 286 4.79 -0.61 -16.91
N LYS A 287 4.69 -1.92 -17.13
CA LYS A 287 4.97 -2.54 -18.44
C LYS A 287 4.10 -1.97 -19.54
N GLU A 288 2.79 -1.82 -19.31
CA GLU A 288 1.92 -1.20 -20.33
C GLU A 288 2.18 0.29 -20.51
N LEU A 289 2.47 1.01 -19.42
CA LEU A 289 2.67 2.45 -19.45
C LEU A 289 3.98 2.84 -20.15
N LEU A 290 5.04 2.02 -20.02
CA LEU A 290 6.39 2.35 -20.48
C LEU A 290 6.80 1.68 -21.81
N LYS A 291 6.14 0.60 -22.24
CA LYS A 291 6.43 -0.04 -23.54
C LYS A 291 6.22 0.93 -24.71
N ASN A 292 6.78 0.60 -25.87
CA ASN A 292 6.68 1.41 -27.10
C ASN A 292 7.10 2.87 -26.86
N ASN A 293 8.22 3.07 -26.15
CA ASN A 293 8.69 4.39 -25.76
C ASN A 293 7.60 5.18 -25.03
N SER A 294 6.96 4.63 -23.99
CA SER A 294 5.92 5.31 -23.19
C SER A 294 4.73 5.90 -23.97
N GLU A 295 4.36 5.33 -25.12
CA GLU A 295 3.19 5.72 -25.93
C GLU A 295 1.92 5.86 -25.09
N GLN A 296 1.70 4.93 -24.16
CA GLN A 296 0.49 4.90 -23.35
C GLN A 296 0.37 6.06 -22.38
N LEU A 297 1.49 6.51 -21.81
CA LEU A 297 1.54 7.69 -20.96
C LEU A 297 1.30 8.98 -21.75
N ARG A 298 1.73 9.05 -23.01
CA ARG A 298 1.59 10.25 -23.85
C ARG A 298 0.22 10.40 -24.49
N GLU A 299 -0.35 9.30 -24.98
CA GLU A 299 -1.53 9.35 -25.86
C GLU A 299 -2.82 8.93 -25.17
N PHE A 300 -2.74 8.09 -24.15
CA PHE A 300 -3.90 7.43 -23.54
C PHE A 300 -4.00 7.68 -22.04
N SER A 301 -3.19 8.57 -21.48
CA SER A 301 -3.26 8.98 -20.07
C SER A 301 -3.10 10.49 -19.99
N PHE A 302 -3.51 11.07 -18.86
CA PHE A 302 -3.17 12.46 -18.55
C PHE A 302 -2.94 12.63 -17.05
N ILE A 303 -2.21 13.69 -16.72
CA ILE A 303 -2.08 14.20 -15.36
C ILE A 303 -2.69 15.59 -15.34
N ALA A 304 -3.48 15.90 -14.32
CA ALA A 304 -4.12 17.21 -14.21
C ALA A 304 -4.29 17.64 -12.75
N SER A 305 -4.03 18.92 -12.51
CA SER A 305 -4.43 19.62 -11.30
C SER A 305 -5.89 20.03 -11.44
N LEU A 306 -6.80 19.30 -10.81
CA LEU A 306 -8.24 19.51 -10.93
C LEU A 306 -8.78 20.19 -9.67
N TYR A 307 -9.76 21.07 -9.83
CA TYR A 307 -10.36 21.83 -8.74
C TYR A 307 -11.82 21.40 -8.59
N SER A 308 -12.22 21.15 -7.34
CA SER A 308 -13.60 20.82 -6.99
C SER A 308 -14.09 21.67 -5.82
N ASP A 309 -15.40 21.95 -5.81
CA ASP A 309 -16.04 22.65 -4.71
C ASP A 309 -16.27 21.70 -3.53
N LYS A 310 -15.92 22.15 -2.31
CA LYS A 310 -16.06 21.38 -1.06
C LYS A 310 -17.53 21.12 -0.66
N ASN A 311 -18.51 21.79 -1.27
CA ASN A 311 -19.92 21.65 -0.90
C ASN A 311 -20.51 20.26 -1.22
N ASP A 312 -19.84 19.43 -2.02
CA ASP A 312 -20.30 18.07 -2.34
C ASP A 312 -19.87 16.99 -1.32
N PHE A 313 -18.98 17.30 -0.35
CA PHE A 313 -18.31 16.29 0.49
C PHE A 313 -18.23 16.58 2.00
N GLY A 314 -19.13 17.42 2.55
CA GLY A 314 -19.42 17.42 3.99
C GLY A 314 -18.28 17.77 4.96
N SER A 315 -17.22 18.47 4.53
CA SER A 315 -16.18 18.97 5.44
C SER A 315 -16.26 20.49 5.65
N ILE A 316 -16.21 20.88 6.93
CA ILE A 316 -16.50 22.22 7.49
C ILE A 316 -15.31 23.17 7.27
N ASP A 317 -14.94 23.41 6.03
CA ASP A 317 -13.94 24.43 5.67
C ASP A 317 -14.57 25.33 4.61
N GLN A 318 -15.20 26.39 5.09
CA GLN A 318 -15.89 27.38 4.28
C GLN A 318 -14.90 28.03 3.30
N GLY A 319 -15.15 27.86 1.99
CA GLY A 319 -14.60 28.74 0.95
C GLY A 319 -13.28 28.33 0.27
N ARG A 320 -12.74 27.12 0.45
CA ARG A 320 -11.56 26.67 -0.32
C ARG A 320 -11.90 25.55 -1.31
N SER A 321 -11.79 25.83 -2.61
CA SER A 321 -11.78 24.78 -3.64
C SER A 321 -10.67 23.77 -3.33
N TYR A 322 -10.98 22.49 -3.39
CA TYR A 322 -10.01 21.42 -3.19
C TYR A 322 -9.25 21.16 -4.49
N LYS A 323 -7.92 21.03 -4.40
CA LYS A 323 -7.05 20.70 -5.53
C LYS A 323 -6.73 19.21 -5.51
N SER A 324 -7.26 18.46 -6.46
CA SER A 324 -6.98 17.05 -6.69
C SER A 324 -5.92 16.88 -7.78
N LEU A 325 -4.83 16.17 -7.50
CA LEU A 325 -3.80 15.84 -8.48
C LEU A 325 -4.10 14.46 -9.09
N LEU A 326 -4.86 14.45 -10.18
CA LEU A 326 -5.33 13.21 -10.82
C LEU A 326 -4.33 12.70 -11.85
N PHE A 327 -4.03 11.41 -11.78
CA PHE A 327 -3.51 10.63 -12.91
C PHE A 327 -4.65 9.78 -13.48
N PHE A 328 -5.08 10.07 -14.71
CA PHE A 328 -6.11 9.28 -15.39
C PHE A 328 -5.44 8.18 -16.23
N PRO A 329 -5.70 6.90 -15.94
CA PRO A 329 -4.92 5.80 -16.49
C PRO A 329 -5.27 5.44 -17.94
N SER A 330 -4.33 4.80 -18.64
CA SER A 330 -4.54 4.22 -19.98
C SER A 330 -5.49 3.01 -19.94
N PRO A 331 -6.32 2.78 -20.97
CA PRO A 331 -7.16 1.59 -21.02
C PRO A 331 -6.35 0.29 -21.01
N HIS A 332 -5.08 0.33 -21.46
CA HIS A 332 -4.20 -0.83 -21.48
C HIS A 332 -3.98 -1.46 -20.12
N VAL A 333 -3.93 -0.64 -19.06
CA VAL A 333 -3.70 -1.14 -17.71
C VAL A 333 -4.98 -1.75 -17.11
N LEU A 334 -6.16 -1.30 -17.58
CA LEU A 334 -7.46 -1.73 -17.05
C LEU A 334 -7.78 -3.20 -17.35
N ARG A 335 -7.11 -3.80 -18.33
CA ARG A 335 -7.23 -5.25 -18.58
C ARG A 335 -6.74 -6.12 -17.44
N TYR A 336 -5.88 -5.58 -16.58
CA TYR A 336 -5.36 -6.24 -15.39
C TYR A 336 -6.14 -5.90 -14.11
N SER A 337 -7.10 -4.97 -14.20
CA SER A 337 -7.97 -4.62 -13.07
C SER A 337 -8.84 -5.80 -12.67
N GLN A 338 -8.85 -6.07 -11.37
CA GLN A 338 -9.70 -7.05 -10.70
C GLN A 338 -11.09 -6.48 -10.39
N SER A 339 -11.26 -5.15 -10.43
CA SER A 339 -12.52 -4.48 -10.11
C SER A 339 -13.25 -4.06 -11.39
N ARG A 340 -14.41 -4.70 -11.65
CA ARG A 340 -15.33 -4.26 -12.72
C ARG A 340 -15.90 -2.88 -12.42
N LEU A 341 -16.23 -2.59 -11.16
CA LEU A 341 -16.73 -1.29 -10.74
C LEU A 341 -15.72 -0.19 -11.06
N TYR A 342 -14.44 -0.36 -10.69
CA TYR A 342 -13.39 0.61 -10.98
C TYR A 342 -13.31 0.95 -12.49
N ASN A 343 -13.32 -0.08 -13.35
CA ASN A 343 -13.33 0.14 -14.80
C ASN A 343 -14.60 0.86 -15.27
N SER A 344 -15.77 0.52 -14.73
CA SER A 344 -17.03 1.18 -15.05
C SER A 344 -17.06 2.65 -14.62
N ILE A 345 -16.50 2.99 -13.46
CA ILE A 345 -16.37 4.38 -12.98
C ILE A 345 -15.48 5.17 -13.94
N LEU A 346 -14.28 4.66 -14.28
CA LEU A 346 -13.39 5.32 -15.24
C LEU A 346 -14.04 5.53 -16.61
N LEU A 347 -14.77 4.52 -17.10
CA LEU A 347 -15.52 4.64 -18.36
C LEU A 347 -16.60 5.73 -18.25
N ALA A 348 -17.38 5.75 -17.18
CA ALA A 348 -18.43 6.76 -16.97
C ALA A 348 -17.86 8.17 -16.86
N MET A 349 -16.71 8.32 -16.19
CA MET A 349 -16.00 9.61 -16.11
C MET A 349 -15.68 10.15 -17.51
N LEU A 350 -15.39 9.29 -18.49
CA LEU A 350 -14.96 9.73 -19.81
C LEU A 350 -16.06 9.75 -20.88
N GLN A 351 -16.97 8.76 -20.89
CA GLN A 351 -17.88 8.51 -22.01
C GLN A 351 -18.92 9.61 -22.23
N SER A 352 -19.35 10.27 -21.15
CA SER A 352 -20.46 11.22 -21.20
C SER A 352 -20.00 12.67 -21.36
N THR A 353 -20.87 13.48 -21.95
CA THR A 353 -20.79 14.95 -21.99
C THR A 353 -21.63 15.62 -20.91
N ASN A 354 -22.45 14.88 -20.17
CA ASN A 354 -23.14 15.41 -19.00
C ASN A 354 -22.12 15.75 -17.91
N ASP A 355 -22.46 16.63 -16.98
CA ASP A 355 -21.56 16.96 -15.86
C ASP A 355 -21.39 15.75 -14.91
N GLU A 356 -22.40 14.87 -14.83
CA GLU A 356 -22.43 13.71 -13.94
C GLU A 356 -23.14 12.51 -14.58
N GLU A 357 -22.80 11.30 -14.12
CA GLU A 357 -23.37 10.02 -14.53
C GLU A 357 -23.72 9.16 -13.32
N MET A 358 -24.80 8.38 -13.43
CA MET A 358 -25.22 7.44 -12.38
C MET A 358 -24.84 6.02 -12.77
N ILE A 359 -24.11 5.32 -11.90
CA ILE A 359 -23.79 3.89 -12.06
C ILE A 359 -24.44 3.12 -10.92
N GLU A 360 -25.20 2.09 -11.26
CA GLU A 360 -25.66 1.10 -10.30
C GLU A 360 -24.68 -0.08 -10.25
N TYR A 361 -24.21 -0.41 -9.05
CA TYR A 361 -23.41 -1.60 -8.84
C TYR A 361 -23.78 -2.28 -7.54
N LYS A 362 -24.31 -3.51 -7.66
CA LYS A 362 -24.98 -4.22 -6.57
C LYS A 362 -26.11 -3.33 -6.02
N HIS A 363 -26.11 -3.03 -4.73
CA HIS A 363 -27.16 -2.27 -4.05
C HIS A 363 -26.79 -0.81 -3.77
N VAL A 364 -25.75 -0.32 -4.47
CA VAL A 364 -25.19 1.03 -4.30
C VAL A 364 -25.33 1.79 -5.60
N GLN A 365 -25.86 3.01 -5.51
CA GLN A 365 -25.93 3.94 -6.62
C GLN A 365 -24.77 4.93 -6.48
N TYR A 366 -23.85 4.92 -7.45
CA TYR A 366 -22.70 5.83 -7.50
C TYR A 366 -23.04 7.00 -8.42
N LYS A 367 -22.85 8.22 -7.92
CA LYS A 367 -22.90 9.44 -8.71
C LYS A 367 -21.47 9.84 -9.05
N VAL A 368 -21.14 9.81 -10.33
CA VAL A 368 -19.79 9.99 -10.85
C VAL A 368 -19.72 11.32 -11.60
N LYS A 369 -18.83 12.22 -11.17
CA LYS A 369 -18.53 13.42 -11.96
C LYS A 369 -17.75 13.03 -13.21
N THR A 370 -18.20 13.51 -14.37
CA THR A 370 -17.50 13.25 -15.63
C THR A 370 -16.31 14.19 -15.77
N LEU A 371 -15.34 13.85 -16.61
CA LEU A 371 -14.24 14.75 -16.95
C LEU A 371 -14.73 16.05 -17.59
N HIS A 372 -15.87 16.03 -18.29
CA HIS A 372 -16.52 17.24 -18.76
C HIS A 372 -16.95 18.13 -17.59
N GLY A 373 -17.71 17.58 -16.63
CA GLY A 373 -18.14 18.33 -15.44
C GLY A 373 -16.97 18.82 -14.60
N ILE A 374 -15.97 17.95 -14.37
CA ILE A 374 -14.78 18.26 -13.57
C ILE A 374 -13.96 19.37 -14.20
N LEU A 375 -13.69 19.31 -15.51
CA LEU A 375 -12.90 20.34 -16.19
C LEU A 375 -13.66 21.67 -16.29
N LYS A 376 -14.97 21.63 -16.56
CA LYS A 376 -15.83 22.82 -16.56
C LYS A 376 -15.77 23.54 -15.21
N GLN A 377 -15.90 22.80 -14.11
CA GLN A 377 -15.76 23.32 -12.75
C GLN A 377 -14.33 23.84 -12.51
N SER A 378 -13.32 23.07 -12.89
CA SER A 378 -11.91 23.43 -12.68
C SER A 378 -11.53 24.72 -13.41
N ILE A 379 -12.02 24.92 -14.65
CA ILE A 379 -11.79 26.14 -15.44
C ILE A 379 -12.37 27.36 -14.73
N ALA A 380 -13.58 27.25 -14.19
CA ALA A 380 -14.18 28.34 -13.43
C ALA A 380 -13.31 28.69 -12.21
N SER A 381 -12.88 27.68 -11.44
CA SER A 381 -12.05 27.90 -10.24
C SER A 381 -10.68 28.52 -10.54
N VAL A 382 -9.98 28.08 -11.60
CA VAL A 382 -8.66 28.64 -11.93
C VAL A 382 -8.72 30.04 -12.49
N ILE A 383 -9.81 30.41 -13.17
CA ILE A 383 -10.05 31.79 -13.64
C ILE A 383 -10.31 32.70 -12.44
N GLU A 384 -11.16 32.28 -11.50
CA GLU A 384 -11.46 33.04 -10.29
C GLU A 384 -10.20 33.29 -9.43
N LYS A 385 -9.28 32.32 -9.41
CA LYS A 385 -8.08 32.34 -8.57
C LYS A 385 -6.81 32.88 -9.24
N ASP A 386 -6.89 33.25 -10.52
CA ASP A 386 -5.72 33.61 -11.35
C ASP A 386 -4.58 32.57 -11.24
N ASP A 387 -4.94 31.28 -11.29
CA ASP A 387 -3.99 30.17 -11.11
C ASP A 387 -3.25 29.85 -12.43
N ALA A 388 -1.93 29.72 -12.36
CA ALA A 388 -1.08 29.39 -13.51
C ALA A 388 -1.45 28.04 -14.18
N GLU A 389 -2.14 27.14 -13.47
CA GLU A 389 -2.65 25.89 -14.04
C GLU A 389 -3.77 26.12 -15.09
N ALA A 390 -4.33 27.32 -15.20
CA ALA A 390 -5.39 27.66 -16.17
C ALA A 390 -5.04 27.28 -17.61
N VAL A 391 -3.78 27.48 -18.02
CA VAL A 391 -3.32 27.13 -19.37
C VAL A 391 -3.41 25.61 -19.60
N ARG A 392 -2.96 24.82 -18.63
CA ARG A 392 -2.97 23.34 -18.73
C ARG A 392 -4.38 22.78 -18.74
N ILE A 393 -5.29 23.32 -17.91
CA ILE A 393 -6.67 22.84 -17.85
C ILE A 393 -7.44 23.21 -19.13
N LYS A 394 -7.24 24.42 -19.67
CA LYS A 394 -7.86 24.83 -20.95
C LYS A 394 -7.36 24.00 -22.13
N ASP A 395 -6.07 23.65 -22.15
CA ASP A 395 -5.52 22.74 -23.15
C ASP A 395 -6.06 21.31 -23.02
N LEU A 396 -6.23 20.80 -21.80
CA LEU A 396 -6.87 19.50 -21.59
C LEU A 396 -8.35 19.51 -22.04
N TRP A 397 -9.07 20.61 -21.79
CA TRP A 397 -10.45 20.79 -22.24
C TRP A 397 -10.58 20.77 -23.76
N SER A 398 -9.72 21.49 -24.48
CA SER A 398 -9.77 21.53 -25.95
C SER A 398 -9.46 20.15 -26.57
N ARG A 399 -8.60 19.35 -25.93
CA ARG A 399 -8.21 18.01 -26.38
C ARG A 399 -9.14 16.88 -25.89
N LEU A 400 -10.07 17.17 -24.98
CA LEU A 400 -10.95 16.16 -24.36
C LEU A 400 -11.76 15.35 -25.40
N PRO A 401 -12.38 15.95 -26.44
CA PRO A 401 -13.15 15.19 -27.43
C PRO A 401 -12.32 14.12 -28.14
N ASP A 402 -11.14 14.48 -28.63
CA ASP A 402 -10.24 13.56 -29.33
C ASP A 402 -9.68 12.50 -28.38
N PHE A 403 -9.31 12.91 -27.16
CA PHE A 403 -8.85 11.99 -26.14
C PHE A 403 -9.92 10.95 -25.80
N ARG A 404 -11.18 11.38 -25.61
CA ARG A 404 -12.32 10.51 -25.35
C ARG A 404 -12.48 9.45 -26.44
N ILE A 405 -12.49 9.85 -27.71
CA ILE A 405 -12.66 8.92 -28.83
C ILE A 405 -11.55 7.86 -28.83
N LYS A 406 -10.29 8.31 -28.80
CA LYS A 406 -9.11 7.42 -28.81
C LYS A 406 -9.10 6.45 -27.62
N TRP A 407 -9.40 6.96 -26.43
CA TRP A 407 -9.40 6.16 -25.22
C TRP A 407 -10.53 5.14 -25.21
N MET A 408 -11.75 5.50 -25.62
CA MET A 408 -12.91 4.59 -25.67
C MET A 408 -12.71 3.46 -26.69
N ASP A 409 -12.24 3.77 -27.90
CA ASP A 409 -11.96 2.77 -28.93
C ASP A 409 -10.99 1.70 -28.44
N LEU A 410 -10.00 2.12 -27.67
CA LEU A 410 -9.01 1.24 -27.10
C LEU A 410 -9.53 0.50 -25.85
N TYR A 411 -10.37 1.15 -25.04
CA TYR A 411 -11.00 0.53 -23.87
C TYR A 411 -11.79 -0.71 -24.25
N TYR A 412 -12.65 -0.65 -25.27
CA TYR A 412 -13.43 -1.82 -25.69
C TYR A 412 -12.53 -2.97 -26.16
N LYS A 413 -11.42 -2.67 -26.84
CA LYS A 413 -10.41 -3.69 -27.22
C LYS A 413 -9.74 -4.31 -25.99
N MET A 414 -9.46 -3.52 -24.95
CA MET A 414 -8.83 -4.02 -23.71
C MET A 414 -9.81 -4.80 -22.84
N GLU A 415 -11.09 -4.43 -22.81
CA GLU A 415 -12.13 -5.17 -22.09
C GLU A 415 -12.35 -6.55 -22.73
N GLN A 416 -12.36 -6.65 -24.06
CA GLN A 416 -12.38 -7.96 -24.75
C GLN A 416 -11.15 -8.82 -24.37
N LYS A 417 -9.96 -8.22 -24.25
CA LYS A 417 -8.77 -8.95 -23.79
C LYS A 417 -8.91 -9.39 -22.33
N ARG A 418 -9.50 -8.55 -21.49
CA ARG A 418 -9.78 -8.86 -20.08
C ARG A 418 -10.72 -10.06 -19.93
N GLN A 419 -11.83 -10.06 -20.65
CA GLN A 419 -12.77 -11.18 -20.68
C GLN A 419 -12.07 -12.48 -21.10
N LYS A 420 -11.30 -12.46 -22.19
CA LYS A 420 -10.52 -13.64 -22.63
C LYS A 420 -9.55 -14.18 -21.56
N MET A 421 -8.92 -13.30 -20.78
CA MET A 421 -8.05 -13.70 -19.67
C MET A 421 -8.83 -14.29 -18.49
N GLN A 422 -10.05 -13.82 -18.24
CA GLN A 422 -10.92 -14.30 -17.16
C GLN A 422 -11.61 -15.62 -17.51
N ASP A 423 -11.96 -15.82 -18.79
CA ASP A 423 -12.63 -17.02 -19.30
C ASP A 423 -11.68 -18.22 -19.46
N GLY A 424 -10.38 -18.07 -19.17
CA GLY A 424 -9.38 -19.14 -19.24
C GLY A 424 -9.08 -19.63 -20.68
N SER A 425 -9.54 -18.92 -21.71
CA SER A 425 -9.35 -19.28 -23.12
C SER A 425 -7.96 -18.92 -23.68
N VAL A 426 -7.08 -18.34 -22.85
CA VAL A 426 -5.69 -18.04 -23.19
C VAL A 426 -4.76 -18.85 -22.29
N ILE A 427 -4.29 -19.99 -22.79
CA ILE A 427 -3.08 -20.63 -22.24
C ILE A 427 -1.91 -19.75 -22.67
N PRO A 428 -1.13 -19.17 -21.74
CA PRO A 428 0.05 -18.42 -22.10
C PRO A 428 1.02 -19.31 -22.89
N PRO A 429 1.62 -18.84 -23.99
CA PRO A 429 2.47 -19.66 -24.86
C PRO A 429 3.72 -20.24 -24.16
N TYR A 430 4.11 -19.71 -22.99
CA TYR A 430 5.22 -20.27 -22.20
C TYR A 430 4.80 -21.47 -21.31
N LEU A 431 3.50 -21.68 -21.07
CA LEU A 431 2.99 -22.87 -20.38
C LEU A 431 2.77 -24.06 -21.35
N THR A 432 2.76 -23.81 -22.66
CA THR A 432 2.81 -24.87 -23.69
C THR A 432 4.21 -25.45 -23.87
N ASP A 433 5.28 -24.67 -23.64
CA ASP A 433 6.66 -25.14 -23.81
C ASP A 433 7.17 -26.02 -22.65
N ILE A 434 6.64 -25.83 -21.43
CA ILE A 434 7.01 -26.66 -20.27
C ILE A 434 6.34 -28.04 -20.33
N LYS A 435 5.15 -28.15 -20.93
CA LYS A 435 4.48 -29.44 -21.15
C LYS A 435 5.13 -30.31 -22.23
N ASN A 436 5.83 -29.68 -23.19
CA ASN A 436 6.44 -30.39 -24.31
C ASN A 436 7.92 -30.79 -24.09
N ARG A 437 8.51 -30.48 -22.92
CA ARG A 437 9.93 -30.75 -22.62
C ARG A 437 10.18 -31.69 -21.42
N GLY A 438 9.20 -32.51 -21.02
CA GLY A 438 9.32 -33.30 -19.79
C GLY A 438 8.74 -34.71 -19.84
N LEU A 439 8.75 -35.39 -20.99
CA LEU A 439 8.61 -36.85 -21.08
C LEU A 439 9.44 -37.35 -22.27
N SER A 440 10.76 -37.37 -22.09
CA SER A 440 11.66 -38.24 -22.86
C SER A 440 12.85 -38.56 -21.97
N SER A 441 12.90 -39.81 -21.50
CA SER A 441 14.11 -40.58 -21.15
C SER A 441 15.17 -39.88 -20.28
N TYR A 442 15.14 -40.07 -18.96
CA TYR A 442 15.85 -41.11 -18.21
C TYR A 442 15.49 -41.01 -16.72
#